data_AF-A0A9E5ABP1-F1
#
_entry.id   AF-A0A9E5ABP1-F1
#
_cell.length_a   1.000
_cell.length_b   1.000
_cell.length_c   1.000
_cell.angle_alpha   90.00
_cell.angle_beta   90.00
_cell.angle_gamma   90.00
#
_symmetry.space_group_name_H-M   'P 1'
#
loop_
_entity.id
_entity.type
_entity.pdbx_description
1 polymer ?
#
loop_
_entity_poly.entity_id
_entity_poly.type
_entity_poly.pdbx_seq_one_letter_code
_entity_poly.pdbx_strand_id
1 'polypeptide(L)'
;MLTDLIIAIALIFSAISGYRNGFIRTVFKLIGYTAGGVMGIYFALQFSHDWALDIKRIGFVIITIIGGGFIGSFAAGVLAKGLRSTIVRGPLAFLDSVAGATLEIVRTVIILYLIATVLLWSPWNAVQAQVSESQILRKVQPYIPGLITQANDWVKEEFLNLRL
;
A
#
# COMPACT_ATOMS: atom_id res chain seq x y z
N MET A 1 -3.71 -0.52 -21.01
CA MET A 1 -3.25 -1.76 -20.34
C MET A 1 -4.23 -2.12 -19.23
N LEU A 2 -4.46 -3.41 -18.96
CA LEU A 2 -5.35 -3.84 -17.86
C LEU A 2 -4.87 -3.28 -16.51
N THR A 3 -3.55 -3.28 -16.26
CA THR A 3 -2.93 -2.67 -15.08
C THR A 3 -3.31 -1.21 -14.89
N ASP A 4 -3.24 -0.39 -15.94
CA ASP A 4 -3.57 1.04 -15.83
C ASP A 4 -5.05 1.26 -15.48
N LEU A 5 -5.95 0.40 -15.99
CA LEU A 5 -7.37 0.44 -15.63
C LEU A 5 -7.58 0.09 -14.15
N ILE A 6 -6.92 -0.97 -13.67
CA ILE A 6 -6.99 -1.38 -12.26
C ILE A 6 -6.46 -0.26 -11.35
N ILE A 7 -5.32 0.34 -11.71
CA ILE A 7 -4.74 1.47 -10.97
C ILE A 7 -5.70 2.66 -10.97
N ALA A 8 -6.25 3.05 -12.14
CA ALA A 8 -7.17 4.17 -12.23
C ALA A 8 -8.42 3.97 -11.34
N ILE A 9 -9.01 2.77 -11.37
CA ILE A 9 -10.13 2.40 -10.49
C ILE A 9 -9.72 2.50 -9.03
N ALA A 10 -8.57 1.97 -8.64
CA ALA A 10 -8.06 2.04 -7.28
C ALA A 10 -7.85 3.50 -6.82
N LEU A 11 -7.35 4.38 -7.69
CA LEU A 11 -7.18 5.81 -7.39
C LEU A 11 -8.52 6.52 -7.20
N ILE A 12 -9.53 6.22 -8.02
CA ILE A 12 -10.89 6.78 -7.87
C ILE A 12 -11.50 6.34 -6.53
N PHE A 13 -11.46 5.04 -6.22
CA PHE A 13 -11.95 4.53 -4.94
C PHE A 13 -11.21 5.13 -3.76
N SER A 14 -9.91 5.29 -3.89
CA SER A 14 -9.05 5.93 -2.90
C SER A 14 -9.44 7.39 -2.66
N ALA A 15 -9.63 8.18 -3.73
CA ALA A 15 -10.07 9.56 -3.64
C ALA A 15 -11.42 9.68 -2.91
N ILE A 16 -12.40 8.86 -3.29
CA ILE A 16 -13.73 8.84 -2.67
C ILE A 16 -13.64 8.41 -1.20
N SER A 17 -12.87 7.36 -0.89
CA SER A 17 -12.63 6.88 0.47
C SER A 17 -12.00 7.95 1.34
N GLY A 18 -10.91 8.57 0.89
CA GLY A 18 -10.19 9.61 1.61
C GLY A 18 -11.06 10.85 1.84
N TYR A 19 -11.82 11.28 0.82
CA TYR A 19 -12.75 12.39 0.94
C TYR A 19 -13.82 12.14 2.01
N ARG A 20 -14.40 10.93 2.03
CA ARG A 20 -15.42 10.56 3.03
C ARG A 20 -14.84 10.42 4.44
N ASN A 21 -13.59 9.99 4.56
CA ASN A 21 -12.94 9.76 5.84
C ASN A 21 -12.42 11.07 6.48
N GLY A 22 -12.09 12.09 5.68
CA GLY A 22 -11.40 13.29 6.19
C GLY A 22 -9.92 13.04 6.45
N PHE A 23 -9.16 14.10 6.73
CA PHE A 23 -7.71 14.04 6.86
C PHE A 23 -7.31 13.22 8.09
N ILE A 24 -7.83 13.56 9.27
CA ILE A 24 -7.44 12.93 10.54
C ILE A 24 -7.65 11.41 10.47
N ARG A 25 -8.85 10.96 10.07
CA ARG A 25 -9.14 9.53 9.99
C ARG A 25 -8.24 8.82 8.96
N THR A 26 -7.93 9.49 7.85
CA THR A 26 -7.03 8.94 6.83
C THR A 26 -5.61 8.78 7.35
N VAL A 27 -5.09 9.74 8.14
CA VAL A 27 -3.79 9.63 8.83
C VAL A 27 -3.77 8.41 9.76
N PHE A 28 -4.79 8.23 10.60
CA PHE A 28 -4.86 7.06 11.48
C PHE A 28 -4.94 5.75 10.70
N LYS A 29 -5.74 5.68 9.63
CA LYS A 29 -5.80 4.51 8.75
C LYS A 29 -4.44 4.23 8.10
N LEU A 30 -3.69 5.26 7.70
CA LEU A 30 -2.35 5.13 7.15
C LEU A 30 -1.38 4.54 8.20
N ILE A 31 -1.35 5.09 9.42
CA ILE A 31 -0.53 4.57 10.52
C ILE A 31 -0.87 3.12 10.82
N GLY A 32 -2.17 2.81 10.93
CA GLY A 32 -2.64 1.45 11.14
C GLY A 32 -2.25 0.50 10.01
N TYR A 33 -2.28 0.96 8.76
CA TYR A 33 -1.84 0.16 7.62
C TYR A 33 -0.35 -0.12 7.65
N THR A 34 0.47 0.88 7.94
CA THR A 34 1.91 0.70 8.02
C THR A 34 2.27 -0.25 9.16
N ALA A 35 1.71 -0.04 10.36
CA ALA A 35 1.93 -0.94 11.49
C ALA A 35 1.45 -2.38 11.19
N GLY A 36 0.26 -2.51 10.60
CA GLY A 36 -0.29 -3.81 10.19
C GLY A 36 0.51 -4.50 9.09
N GLY A 37 1.02 -3.75 8.13
CA GLY A 37 1.86 -4.25 7.04
C GLY A 37 3.22 -4.71 7.55
N VAL A 38 3.84 -3.95 8.45
CA VAL A 38 5.09 -4.34 9.13
C VAL A 38 4.89 -5.64 9.92
N MET A 39 3.82 -5.74 10.73
CA MET A 39 3.47 -7.00 11.39
C MET A 39 3.21 -8.14 10.39
N GLY A 40 2.61 -7.83 9.25
CA GLY A 40 2.43 -8.74 8.13
C GLY A 40 3.76 -9.27 7.57
N ILE A 41 4.78 -8.42 7.43
CA ILE A 41 6.14 -8.84 7.01
C ILE A 41 6.73 -9.80 8.05
N TYR A 42 6.71 -9.44 9.33
CA TYR A 42 7.24 -10.31 10.39
C TYR A 42 6.54 -11.68 10.39
N PHE A 43 5.21 -11.69 10.28
CA PHE A 43 4.43 -12.92 10.17
C PHE A 43 4.79 -13.71 8.90
N ALA A 44 4.91 -13.04 7.75
CA ALA A 44 5.28 -13.65 6.50
C ALA A 44 6.63 -14.36 6.58
N LEU A 45 7.65 -13.67 7.09
CA LEU A 45 9.01 -14.20 7.23
C LEU A 45 9.06 -15.35 8.24
N GLN A 46 8.39 -15.23 9.39
CA GLN A 46 8.37 -16.26 10.41
C GLN A 46 7.69 -17.56 9.93
N PHE A 47 6.64 -17.48 9.11
CA PHE A 47 5.92 -18.67 8.65
C PHE A 47 6.42 -19.24 7.32
N SER A 48 7.20 -18.47 6.56
CA SER A 48 7.68 -18.88 5.24
C SER A 48 9.21 -19.01 5.12
N HIS A 49 9.96 -18.97 6.24
CA HIS A 49 11.43 -19.02 6.20
C HIS A 49 11.98 -20.28 5.51
N ASP A 50 11.34 -21.44 5.72
CA ASP A 50 11.75 -22.73 5.13
C ASP A 50 11.13 -22.99 3.74
N TRP A 51 10.31 -22.08 3.23
CA TRP A 51 9.62 -22.31 1.97
C TRP A 51 10.57 -22.03 0.80
N ALA A 52 10.54 -22.90 -0.21
CA ALA A 52 11.18 -22.61 -1.50
C ALA A 52 10.66 -21.28 -2.07
N LEU A 53 11.52 -20.58 -2.80
CA LEU A 53 11.23 -19.26 -3.36
C LEU A 53 10.35 -19.37 -4.62
N ASP A 54 9.16 -19.93 -4.44
CA ASP A 54 8.18 -20.17 -5.50
C ASP A 54 6.99 -19.22 -5.36
N ILE A 55 6.09 -19.27 -6.36
CA ILE A 55 4.90 -18.43 -6.43
C ILE A 55 4.03 -18.48 -5.17
N LYS A 56 4.02 -19.62 -4.47
CA LYS A 56 3.30 -19.81 -3.22
C LYS A 56 3.87 -18.90 -2.11
N ARG A 57 5.19 -18.84 -1.97
CA ARG A 57 5.85 -18.00 -0.96
C ARG A 57 5.63 -16.53 -1.26
N ILE A 58 5.84 -16.12 -2.51
CA ILE A 58 5.62 -14.73 -2.96
C ILE A 58 4.17 -14.30 -2.73
N GLY A 59 3.21 -15.12 -3.16
CA GLY A 59 1.79 -14.86 -2.95
C GLY A 59 1.42 -14.74 -1.48
N PHE A 60 1.95 -15.64 -0.63
CA PHE A 60 1.72 -15.60 0.81
C PHE A 60 2.24 -14.32 1.46
N VAL A 61 3.46 -13.88 1.11
CA VAL A 61 4.05 -12.64 1.63
C VAL A 61 3.24 -11.41 1.19
N ILE A 62 2.86 -11.33 -0.08
CA ILE A 62 2.01 -10.24 -0.57
C ILE A 62 0.68 -10.21 0.19
N ILE A 63 0.01 -11.36 0.34
CA ILE A 63 -1.29 -11.46 1.00
C ILE A 63 -1.19 -11.06 2.48
N THR A 64 -0.15 -11.48 3.19
CA THR A 64 0.03 -11.18 4.62
C THR A 64 0.38 -9.72 4.86
N ILE A 65 1.22 -9.10 4.03
CA ILE A 65 1.52 -7.66 4.10
C ILE A 65 0.26 -6.83 3.81
N ILE A 66 -0.41 -7.11 2.69
CA ILE A 66 -1.61 -6.37 2.28
C ILE A 66 -2.73 -6.60 3.30
N GLY A 67 -2.96 -7.85 3.69
CA GLY A 67 -3.99 -8.25 4.63
C GLY A 67 -3.76 -7.66 6.03
N GLY A 68 -2.53 -7.79 6.55
CA GLY A 68 -2.13 -7.16 7.81
C GLY A 68 -2.33 -5.65 7.78
N GLY A 69 -1.92 -5.00 6.69
CA GLY A 69 -2.17 -3.58 6.48
C GLY A 69 -3.65 -3.22 6.47
N PHE A 70 -4.50 -3.97 5.76
CA PHE A 70 -5.94 -3.71 5.77
C PHE A 70 -6.57 -3.89 7.15
N ILE A 71 -6.18 -4.93 7.89
CA ILE A 71 -6.65 -5.18 9.27
C ILE A 71 -6.24 -4.02 10.18
N GLY A 72 -4.96 -3.64 10.17
CA GLY A 72 -4.47 -2.54 10.99
C GLY A 72 -5.09 -1.20 10.62
N SER A 73 -5.26 -0.94 9.31
CA SER A 73 -5.97 0.24 8.80
C SER A 73 -7.43 0.29 9.25
N PHE A 74 -8.12 -0.84 9.27
CA PHE A 74 -9.50 -0.92 9.70
C PHE A 74 -9.60 -0.65 11.20
N ALA A 75 -8.78 -1.32 12.01
CA ALA A 75 -8.73 -1.11 13.46
C ALA A 75 -8.44 0.36 13.82
N ALA A 76 -7.41 0.96 13.22
CA ALA A 76 -7.10 2.37 13.44
C ALA A 76 -8.21 3.30 12.95
N GLY A 77 -8.87 2.97 11.83
CA GLY A 77 -10.00 3.72 11.30
C GLY A 77 -11.27 3.63 12.17
N VAL A 78 -11.43 2.57 12.95
CA VAL A 78 -12.49 2.43 13.97
C VAL A 78 -12.14 3.27 15.19
N LEU A 79 -10.91 3.19 15.70
CA LEU A 79 -10.44 4.02 16.82
C LEU A 79 -10.55 5.52 16.50
N ALA A 80 -10.22 5.92 15.28
CA ALA A 80 -10.28 7.31 14.84
C ALA A 80 -11.70 7.80 14.49
N LYS A 81 -12.72 6.93 14.49
CA LYS A 81 -14.10 7.29 14.10
C LYS A 81 -14.69 8.41 14.98
N GLY A 82 -14.26 8.49 16.24
CA GLY A 82 -14.70 9.52 17.19
C GLY A 82 -14.04 10.89 17.03
N LEU A 83 -12.87 10.99 16.37
CA LEU A 83 -12.08 12.23 16.34
C LEU A 83 -12.63 13.29 15.38
N ARG A 84 -13.29 12.90 14.29
CA ARG A 84 -13.73 13.83 13.24
C ARG A 84 -14.91 14.71 13.68
N SER A 85 -15.78 14.22 14.55
CA SER A 85 -17.02 14.91 14.97
C SER A 85 -16.77 16.21 15.74
N THR A 86 -15.64 16.30 16.44
CA THR A 86 -15.40 17.35 17.43
C THR A 86 -14.69 18.59 16.85
N ILE A 87 -13.88 18.41 15.79
CA ILE A 87 -12.86 19.42 15.42
C ILE A 87 -13.18 20.16 14.11
N VAL A 88 -13.87 19.53 13.15
CA VAL A 88 -14.00 20.08 11.80
C VAL A 88 -15.45 20.40 11.46
N ARG A 89 -15.78 21.70 11.38
CA ARG A 89 -17.12 22.21 11.03
C ARG A 89 -17.04 23.28 9.93
N GLY A 90 -18.10 23.39 9.12
CA GLY A 90 -18.23 24.42 8.09
C GLY A 90 -17.23 24.29 6.92
N PRO A 91 -16.73 25.39 6.32
CA PRO A 91 -15.88 25.33 5.13
C PRO A 91 -14.53 24.60 5.35
N LEU A 92 -14.06 24.52 6.59
CA LEU A 92 -12.89 23.71 6.98
C LEU A 92 -13.11 22.20 6.75
N ALA A 93 -14.36 21.73 6.73
CA ALA A 93 -14.68 20.34 6.42
C ALA A 93 -14.39 19.95 4.97
N PHE A 94 -14.49 20.91 4.05
CA PHE A 94 -14.11 20.69 2.66
C PHE A 94 -12.59 20.49 2.56
N LEU A 95 -11.80 21.37 3.20
CA LEU A 95 -10.34 21.27 3.22
C LEU A 95 -9.86 19.97 3.88
N ASP A 96 -10.47 19.57 5.01
CA ASP A 96 -10.21 18.27 5.66
C ASP A 96 -10.49 17.09 4.72
N SER A 97 -11.59 17.14 3.98
CA SER A 97 -11.98 16.08 3.05
C SER A 97 -11.06 16.03 1.84
N VAL A 98 -10.68 17.17 1.26
CA VAL A 98 -9.71 17.24 0.16
C VAL A 98 -8.34 16.73 0.61
N ALA A 99 -7.85 17.17 1.76
CA ALA A 99 -6.59 16.68 2.31
C ALA A 99 -6.64 15.17 2.61
N GLY A 100 -7.77 14.65 3.10
CA GLY A 100 -8.01 13.21 3.26
C GLY A 100 -7.97 12.45 1.94
N ALA A 101 -8.60 12.99 0.89
CA ALA A 101 -8.57 12.40 -0.46
C ALA A 101 -7.14 12.36 -1.01
N THR A 102 -6.41 13.47 -0.96
CA THR A 102 -5.01 13.55 -1.40
C THR A 102 -4.13 12.55 -0.67
N LEU A 103 -4.28 12.45 0.66
CA LEU A 103 -3.48 11.53 1.47
C LEU A 103 -3.77 10.06 1.15
N GLU A 104 -5.04 9.68 0.98
CA GLU A 104 -5.39 8.30 0.62
C GLU A 104 -4.89 7.98 -0.80
N ILE A 105 -4.97 8.92 -1.76
CA ILE A 105 -4.42 8.74 -3.11
C ILE A 105 -2.92 8.47 -3.04
N VAL A 106 -2.15 9.32 -2.34
CA VAL A 106 -0.69 9.15 -2.18
C VAL A 106 -0.37 7.79 -1.57
N ARG A 107 -1.09 7.41 -0.51
CA ARG A 107 -0.97 6.09 0.11
C ARG A 107 -1.24 4.96 -0.89
N THR A 108 -2.32 5.04 -1.66
CA THR A 108 -2.67 4.00 -2.65
C THR A 108 -1.61 3.89 -3.73
N VAL A 109 -1.08 5.02 -4.20
CA VAL A 109 0.01 5.05 -5.18
C VAL A 109 1.25 4.33 -4.65
N ILE A 110 1.65 4.61 -3.41
CA ILE A 110 2.80 3.94 -2.76
C ILE A 110 2.56 2.44 -2.67
N ILE A 111 1.38 2.00 -2.21
CA ILE A 111 1.05 0.58 -2.07
C ILE A 111 1.06 -0.12 -3.44
N LEU A 112 0.48 0.49 -4.47
CA LEU A 112 0.47 -0.07 -5.82
C LEU A 112 1.89 -0.19 -6.39
N TYR A 113 2.76 0.78 -6.11
CA TYR A 113 4.17 0.73 -6.49
C TYR A 113 4.92 -0.40 -5.79
N LEU A 114 4.70 -0.60 -4.48
CA LEU A 114 5.28 -1.71 -3.73
C LEU A 114 4.84 -3.06 -4.30
N ILE A 115 3.54 -3.24 -4.53
CA ILE A 115 2.98 -4.45 -5.13
C ILE A 115 3.58 -4.69 -6.51
N ALA A 116 3.61 -3.67 -7.37
CA ALA A 116 4.22 -3.76 -8.69
C ALA A 116 5.68 -4.20 -8.63
N THR A 117 6.46 -3.64 -7.69
CA THR A 117 7.87 -3.99 -7.50
C THR A 117 8.05 -5.46 -7.12
N VAL A 118 7.25 -5.96 -6.17
CA VAL A 118 7.30 -7.37 -5.76
C VAL A 118 6.83 -8.29 -6.90
N LEU A 119 5.80 -7.89 -7.66
CA LEU A 119 5.33 -8.65 -8.82
C LEU A 119 6.39 -8.74 -9.93
N LEU A 120 7.24 -7.72 -10.10
CA LEU A 120 8.38 -7.77 -11.02
C LEU A 120 9.45 -8.78 -10.60
N TRP A 121 9.53 -9.14 -9.32
CA TRP A 121 10.43 -10.20 -8.84
C TRP A 121 9.81 -11.59 -8.95
N SER A 122 8.50 -11.69 -9.24
CA SER A 122 7.82 -12.97 -9.37
C SER A 122 8.21 -13.68 -10.67
N PRO A 123 8.19 -15.03 -10.73
CA PRO A 123 8.46 -15.77 -11.96
C PRO A 123 7.36 -15.65 -13.03
N TRP A 124 6.36 -14.78 -12.85
CA TRP A 124 5.18 -14.71 -13.69
C TRP A 124 5.31 -13.70 -14.84
N ASN A 125 5.81 -14.18 -15.98
CA ASN A 125 6.07 -13.35 -17.18
C ASN A 125 4.85 -12.52 -17.64
N ALA A 126 3.63 -13.07 -17.58
CA ALA A 126 2.42 -12.36 -17.99
C ALA A 126 2.12 -11.13 -17.11
N VAL A 127 2.40 -11.22 -15.81
CA VAL A 127 2.21 -10.10 -14.88
C VAL A 127 3.35 -9.10 -15.03
N GLN A 128 4.59 -9.57 -15.19
CA GLN A 128 5.74 -8.69 -15.43
C GLN A 128 5.53 -7.82 -16.68
N ALA A 129 5.06 -8.40 -17.79
CA ALA A 129 4.77 -7.66 -19.01
C ALA A 129 3.75 -6.53 -18.76
N GLN A 130 2.63 -6.86 -18.10
CA GLN A 130 1.58 -5.87 -17.82
C GLN A 130 2.01 -4.77 -16.83
N VAL A 131 2.88 -5.09 -15.86
CA VAL A 131 3.40 -4.11 -14.89
C VAL A 131 4.47 -3.23 -15.53
N SER A 132 5.38 -3.81 -16.30
CA SER A 132 6.48 -3.08 -16.96
C SER A 132 5.98 -2.12 -18.06
N GLU A 133 4.88 -2.45 -18.73
CA GLU A 133 4.24 -1.61 -19.77
C GLU A 133 3.29 -0.55 -19.20
N SER A 134 3.02 -0.54 -17.89
CA SER A 134 2.12 0.44 -17.27
C SER A 134 2.65 1.86 -17.39
N GLN A 135 1.84 2.74 -17.98
CA GLN A 135 2.19 4.16 -18.10
C GLN A 135 2.06 4.90 -16.77
N ILE A 136 1.09 4.51 -15.93
CA ILE A 136 0.86 5.16 -14.64
C ILE A 136 2.03 4.89 -13.70
N LEU A 137 2.49 3.64 -13.60
CA LEU A 137 3.62 3.28 -12.76
C LEU A 137 4.91 4.02 -13.17
N ARG A 138 5.19 4.11 -14.48
CA ARG A 138 6.34 4.86 -15.00
C ARG A 138 6.28 6.36 -14.66
N LYS A 139 5.09 6.96 -14.72
CA LYS A 139 4.90 8.39 -14.38
C LYS A 139 5.05 8.67 -12.90
N VAL A 140 4.64 7.75 -12.05
CA VAL A 140 4.70 7.88 -10.59
C VAL A 140 6.09 7.63 -10.06
N GLN A 141 6.86 6.71 -10.67
CA GLN A 141 8.16 6.25 -10.18
C GLN A 141 9.11 7.38 -9.72
N PRO A 142 9.26 8.51 -10.44
CA PRO A 142 10.14 9.61 -10.02
C PRO A 142 9.71 10.33 -8.73
N TYR A 143 8.43 10.20 -8.33
CA TYR A 143 7.85 10.85 -7.17
C TYR A 143 7.78 9.93 -5.93
N ILE A 144 8.22 8.68 -6.06
CA ILE A 144 8.25 7.75 -4.92
C ILE A 144 9.34 8.20 -3.94
N PRO A 145 9.02 8.37 -2.64
CA PRO A 145 10.01 8.77 -1.65
C PRO A 145 11.13 7.74 -1.50
N GLY A 146 12.38 8.21 -1.30
CA GLY A 146 13.54 7.33 -1.13
C GLY A 146 13.45 6.34 0.04
N LEU A 147 12.63 6.64 1.07
CA LEU A 147 12.35 5.70 2.15
C LEU A 147 11.62 4.44 1.66
N ILE A 148 10.76 4.57 0.65
CA ILE A 148 10.01 3.44 0.07
C ILE A 148 10.95 2.58 -0.78
N THR A 149 11.88 3.18 -1.52
CA THR A 149 12.86 2.42 -2.29
C THR A 149 13.83 1.66 -1.37
N GLN A 150 14.29 2.28 -0.28
CA GLN A 150 15.12 1.59 0.73
C GLN A 150 14.38 0.40 1.37
N ALA A 151 13.09 0.57 1.69
CA ALA A 151 12.27 -0.51 2.22
C ALA A 151 12.12 -1.66 1.21
N ASN A 152 11.99 -1.35 -0.09
CA ASN A 152 11.99 -2.37 -1.14
C ASN A 152 13.31 -3.13 -1.19
N ASP A 153 14.45 -2.44 -1.13
CA ASP A 153 15.76 -3.07 -1.17
C ASP A 153 15.97 -3.99 0.04
N TRP A 154 15.60 -3.54 1.24
CA TRP A 154 15.63 -4.36 2.45
C TRP A 154 14.73 -5.60 2.33
N VAL A 155 13.48 -5.43 1.89
CA VAL A 155 12.57 -6.58 1.68
C VAL A 155 13.15 -7.51 0.62
N LYS A 156 13.75 -6.98 -0.46
CA LYS A 156 14.35 -7.79 -1.53
C LYS A 156 15.51 -8.64 -1.02
N GLU A 157 16.41 -8.07 -0.24
CA GLU A 157 17.55 -8.78 0.36
C GLU A 157 17.09 -9.92 1.27
N GLU A 158 16.20 -9.61 2.21
CA GLU A 158 15.67 -10.57 3.17
C GLU A 158 14.82 -11.66 2.50
N PHE A 159 14.02 -11.26 1.51
CA PHE A 159 13.10 -12.16 0.82
C PHE A 159 13.81 -13.07 -0.19
N LEU A 160 14.74 -12.53 -0.98
CA LEU A 160 15.50 -13.31 -1.97
C LEU A 160 16.67 -14.09 -1.36
N ASN A 161 16.92 -13.94 -0.05
CA ASN A 161 18.00 -14.62 0.66
C ASN A 161 19.37 -14.33 0.01
N LEU A 162 19.55 -13.11 -0.51
CA LEU A 162 20.87 -12.60 -0.91
C LEU A 162 21.58 -12.18 0.37
N ARG A 163 22.06 -13.17 1.15
CA ARG A 163 23.08 -12.89 2.14
C ARG A 163 24.26 -12.29 1.38
N LEU A 164 24.48 -10.98 1.54
CA LEU A 164 25.79 -10.37 1.31
C LEU A 164 26.83 -11.10 2.16
#